data_AF-A0A1G6TK89-F1
#
_entry.id   AF-A0A1G6TK89-F1
#
_cell.length_a   1.000
_cell.length_b   1.000
_cell.length_c   1.000
_cell.angle_alpha   90.00
_cell.angle_beta   90.00
_cell.angle_gamma   90.00
#
_symmetry.space_group_name_H-M   'P 1'
#
loop_
_entity.id
_entity.type
_entity.pdbx_description
1 polymer ?
#
loop_
_entity_poly.entity_id
_entity_poly.type
_entity_poly.pdbx_seq_one_letter_code
_entity_poly.pdbx_strand_id
1 'polypeptide(L)'
;MRLKWTIQTNQISPINRPLSGTKCPARSPNAYVCTQPLVYTSAKIIGITRYNETGNKLDLSIILYKTTLYISIVGVYVLVIDKQLSLILVEGLYTKQTNFKPCRLRHKMEETKKYYSQRTITIATYFGGPLAAGYLVKKNYETLGQPHNARKSLLIGIVSTILIFAGIFSIPEEIVDKIPNALIPLIYTGIIYLIVERIQGESLKNHKESGGEFYSGWKAAGVGAIALLIIALTAFIAGDLSNTQPNFDAIAYDKEVAKFVDNENKSVAVFNVIDTQTPDYLIKEFSKGIVMWKENKRIVEGLNSIENLPKILKDQNTLLLKYCDLRIQHNEIILKAISEDTDKYVSEIERIGFKINKILEDLKISQPNK
;
A
#
# COMPACT_ATOMS: atom_id res chain seq x y z
N MET A 1 12.61 -3.89 40.65
CA MET A 1 13.33 -2.90 41.51
C MET A 1 13.45 -1.60 40.72
N ARG A 2 13.22 -0.45 41.37
CA ARG A 2 12.80 0.86 40.83
C ARG A 2 13.57 1.37 39.58
N LEU A 3 12.83 1.77 38.54
CA LEU A 3 13.32 2.59 37.43
C LEU A 3 13.35 4.08 37.84
N LYS A 4 14.51 4.73 37.71
CA LYS A 4 14.68 6.18 37.87
C LYS A 4 14.31 6.88 36.56
N TRP A 5 13.51 7.94 36.67
CA TRP A 5 13.27 8.90 35.59
C TRP A 5 14.26 10.05 35.72
N THR A 6 14.88 10.45 34.61
CA THR A 6 15.61 11.73 34.53
C THR A 6 15.08 12.50 33.33
N ILE A 7 14.38 13.59 33.59
CA ILE A 7 13.91 14.54 32.56
C ILE A 7 14.94 15.67 32.52
N GLN A 8 15.60 15.88 31.38
CA GLN A 8 16.33 17.13 31.11
C GLN A 8 15.42 18.05 30.31
N THR A 9 15.08 19.21 30.88
CA THR A 9 14.42 20.31 30.17
C THR A 9 15.48 21.36 29.81
N ASN A 10 15.75 21.54 28.51
CA ASN A 10 16.47 22.74 28.05
C ASN A 10 15.46 23.88 27.90
N GLN A 11 15.64 24.94 28.70
CA GLN A 11 14.91 26.20 28.55
C GLN A 11 15.38 26.96 27.30
N ILE A 12 14.43 27.50 26.53
CA ILE A 12 14.69 28.51 25.51
C ILE A 12 13.99 29.79 25.95
N SER A 13 14.75 30.86 26.10
CA SER A 13 14.30 32.21 26.46
C SER A 13 13.50 32.89 25.33
N PRO A 14 12.47 33.69 25.62
CA PRO A 14 11.69 34.38 24.60
C PRO A 14 12.41 35.63 24.07
N ILE A 15 12.51 35.73 22.75
CA ILE A 15 12.92 36.96 22.05
C ILE A 15 11.66 37.82 21.87
N ASN A 16 11.56 38.92 22.62
CA ASN A 16 10.60 39.99 22.39
C ASN A 16 11.09 40.89 21.25
N ARG A 17 10.29 41.05 20.19
CA ARG A 17 10.33 42.26 19.34
C ARG A 17 8.91 42.81 19.18
N PRO A 18 8.68 44.11 19.42
CA PRO A 18 7.38 44.73 19.21
C PRO A 18 7.19 45.09 17.73
N LEU A 19 6.03 44.73 17.17
CA LEU A 19 5.58 45.27 15.88
C LEU A 19 4.91 46.61 16.12
N SER A 20 5.49 47.66 15.54
CA SER A 20 4.98 49.02 15.52
C SER A 20 3.78 49.16 14.58
N GLY A 21 2.69 49.66 15.16
CA GLY A 21 1.55 50.39 14.61
C GLY A 21 1.29 50.46 13.11
N THR A 22 0.06 50.14 12.74
CA THR A 22 -0.77 50.98 11.88
C THR A 22 -2.23 50.93 12.33
N LYS A 23 -2.88 52.10 12.22
CA LYS A 23 -4.18 52.49 12.76
C LYS A 23 -5.35 51.83 12.01
N CYS A 24 -6.38 51.41 12.74
CA CYS A 24 -7.74 51.20 12.20
C CYS A 24 -8.48 52.54 12.09
N PRO A 25 -9.33 52.74 11.06
CA PRO A 25 -10.48 53.62 11.14
C PRO A 25 -11.79 52.82 11.24
N ALA A 26 -12.78 53.41 11.90
CA ALA A 26 -14.08 52.81 12.22
C ALA A 26 -15.18 53.13 11.18
N ARG A 27 -16.20 52.26 11.15
CA ARG A 27 -17.60 52.38 10.65
C ARG A 27 -17.91 52.14 9.15
N SER A 28 -18.52 50.98 8.87
CA SER A 28 -19.94 50.86 8.48
C SER A 28 -20.45 49.41 8.69
N PRO A 29 -21.75 49.18 8.98
CA PRO A 29 -22.31 47.84 9.17
C PRO A 29 -23.01 47.38 7.89
N ASN A 30 -22.42 46.38 7.22
CA ASN A 30 -22.96 45.51 6.15
C ASN A 30 -21.95 45.37 5.01
N ALA A 31 -20.97 44.48 5.21
CA ALA A 31 -20.23 43.88 4.12
C ALA A 31 -19.99 42.42 4.47
N TYR A 32 -20.65 41.53 3.72
CA TYR A 32 -20.32 40.12 3.66
C TYR A 32 -18.89 39.99 3.13
N VAL A 33 -17.97 39.48 3.96
CA VAL A 33 -16.61 39.14 3.53
C VAL A 33 -16.36 37.69 3.86
N CYS A 34 -16.03 36.94 2.81
CA CYS A 34 -15.67 35.54 2.78
C CYS A 34 -14.73 35.13 3.92
N THR A 35 -15.18 34.21 4.77
CA THR A 35 -14.28 33.45 5.64
C THR A 35 -13.54 32.42 4.79
N GLN A 36 -12.30 32.74 4.39
CA GLN A 36 -11.33 31.70 4.06
C GLN A 36 -10.94 30.96 5.35
N PRO A 37 -10.78 29.63 5.33
CA PRO A 37 -10.33 28.91 6.51
C PRO A 37 -8.84 29.16 6.72
N LEU A 38 -8.50 29.83 7.83
CA LEU A 38 -7.15 29.85 8.38
C LEU A 38 -6.82 28.42 8.87
N VAL A 39 -6.14 27.66 8.02
CA VAL A 39 -5.48 26.41 8.38
C VAL A 39 -4.09 26.74 8.90
N TYR A 40 -3.91 26.77 10.21
CA TYR A 40 -2.63 26.57 10.90
C TYR A 40 -2.98 26.09 12.32
N THR A 41 -2.51 24.94 12.79
CA THR A 41 -1.11 24.79 13.20
C THR A 41 -0.77 23.32 13.48
N SER A 42 0.32 22.88 12.83
CA SER A 42 1.37 21.98 13.34
C SER A 42 1.10 21.25 14.67
N ALA A 43 0.77 19.96 14.57
CA ALA A 43 1.04 19.01 15.63
C ALA A 43 2.57 18.84 15.77
N LYS A 44 3.14 19.39 16.84
CA LYS A 44 4.53 19.16 17.24
C LYS A 44 4.64 17.69 17.68
N ILE A 45 5.12 16.81 16.80
CA ILE A 45 5.38 15.40 17.13
C ILE A 45 6.54 15.36 18.13
N ILE A 46 6.20 15.15 19.39
CA ILE A 46 7.17 14.73 20.41
C ILE A 46 7.58 13.31 20.01
N GLY A 47 8.79 13.16 19.48
CA GLY A 47 9.34 11.87 19.08
C GLY A 47 9.59 10.99 20.31
N ILE A 48 8.62 10.14 20.65
CA ILE A 48 8.81 9.07 21.62
C ILE A 48 9.38 7.87 20.85
N THR A 49 10.69 7.63 20.97
CA THR A 49 11.32 6.42 20.42
C THR A 49 11.15 5.29 21.44
N ARG A 50 10.38 4.25 21.10
CA ARG A 50 10.36 2.98 21.86
C ARG A 50 11.26 1.96 21.17
N TYR A 51 12.06 1.28 21.98
CA TYR A 51 12.83 0.10 21.58
C TYR A 51 12.10 -1.14 22.08
N ASN A 52 12.11 -2.23 21.31
CA ASN A 52 11.70 -3.53 21.81
C ASN A 52 12.85 -4.20 22.60
N GLU A 53 12.57 -5.33 23.24
CA GLU A 53 13.54 -6.06 24.09
C GLU A 53 14.80 -6.55 23.33
N THR A 54 14.78 -6.49 21.99
CA THR A 54 15.92 -6.85 21.12
C THR A 54 16.68 -5.65 20.56
N GLY A 55 16.38 -4.42 20.98
CA GLY A 55 17.14 -3.23 20.61
C GLY A 55 16.85 -2.70 19.19
N ASN A 56 15.85 -3.25 18.50
CA ASN A 56 15.45 -2.76 17.19
C ASN A 56 14.54 -1.53 17.32
N LYS A 57 14.85 -0.50 16.52
CA LYS A 57 14.10 0.76 16.47
C LYS A 57 12.75 0.48 15.80
N LEU A 58 11.63 0.57 16.55
CA LEU A 58 10.30 0.56 15.93
C LEU A 58 10.12 1.89 15.19
N ASP A 59 10.05 1.82 13.85
CA ASP A 59 9.88 3.00 13.04
C ASP A 59 8.41 3.48 13.06
N LEU A 60 8.05 4.16 14.15
CA LEU A 60 6.74 4.77 14.36
C LEU A 60 6.37 5.76 13.25
N SER A 61 7.35 6.28 12.48
CA SER A 61 7.09 7.17 11.35
C SER A 61 6.32 6.48 10.23
N ILE A 62 6.61 5.19 9.96
CA ILE A 62 5.94 4.39 8.93
C ILE A 62 4.50 4.06 9.35
N ILE A 63 4.28 3.74 10.62
CA ILE A 63 2.94 3.45 11.16
C ILE A 63 2.08 4.72 11.15
N LEU A 64 2.63 5.85 11.58
CA LEU A 64 1.94 7.15 11.55
C LEU A 64 1.67 7.62 10.12
N TYR A 65 2.59 7.40 9.18
CA TYR A 65 2.38 7.71 7.77
C TYR A 65 1.27 6.83 7.18
N LYS A 66 1.28 5.51 7.41
CA LYS A 66 0.24 4.59 6.95
C LYS A 66 -1.13 4.95 7.52
N THR A 67 -1.24 5.26 8.81
CA THR A 67 -2.50 5.68 9.43
C THR A 67 -3.00 7.04 8.95
N THR A 68 -2.11 8.00 8.70
CA THR A 68 -2.50 9.34 8.20
C THR A 68 -2.94 9.27 6.73
N LEU A 69 -2.24 8.49 5.92
CA LEU A 69 -2.61 8.19 4.53
C LEU A 69 -3.95 7.47 4.49
N TYR A 70 -4.18 6.52 5.40
CA TYR A 70 -5.44 5.79 5.54
C TYR A 70 -6.61 6.72 5.89
N ILE A 71 -6.45 7.64 6.86
CA ILE A 71 -7.48 8.64 7.21
C ILE A 71 -7.77 9.57 6.01
N SER A 72 -6.74 9.95 5.26
CA SER A 72 -6.88 10.79 4.06
C SER A 72 -7.62 10.05 2.93
N ILE A 73 -7.30 8.77 2.72
CA ILE A 73 -7.99 7.90 1.75
C ILE A 73 -9.45 7.74 2.15
N VAL A 74 -9.75 7.46 3.43
CA VAL A 74 -11.14 7.37 3.94
C VAL A 74 -11.90 8.69 3.74
N GLY A 75 -11.25 9.84 3.98
CA GLY A 75 -11.84 11.16 3.73
C GLY A 75 -12.19 11.41 2.26
N VAL A 76 -11.27 11.07 1.34
CA VAL A 76 -11.51 11.14 -0.11
C VAL A 76 -12.60 10.15 -0.54
N TYR A 77 -12.62 8.95 0.04
CA TYR A 77 -13.61 7.92 -0.23
C TYR A 77 -15.03 8.35 0.14
N VAL A 78 -15.20 9.00 1.29
CA VAL A 78 -16.49 9.55 1.73
C VAL A 78 -16.96 10.66 0.79
N LEU A 79 -16.06 11.54 0.35
CA LEU A 79 -16.39 12.64 -0.58
C LEU A 79 -16.68 12.16 -2.01
N VAL A 80 -15.94 11.17 -2.51
CA VAL A 80 -16.17 10.58 -3.84
C VAL A 80 -17.48 9.79 -3.87
N ILE A 81 -17.80 9.05 -2.81
CA ILE A 81 -19.09 8.35 -2.72
C ILE A 81 -20.24 9.35 -2.60
N ASP A 82 -20.13 10.42 -1.82
CA ASP A 82 -21.18 11.45 -1.75
C ASP A 82 -21.44 12.09 -3.13
N LYS A 83 -20.38 12.31 -3.92
CA LYS A 83 -20.46 12.88 -5.28
C LYS A 83 -20.95 11.90 -6.35
N GLN A 84 -20.56 10.62 -6.28
CA GLN A 84 -21.03 9.58 -7.21
C GLN A 84 -22.47 9.13 -6.90
N LEU A 85 -22.81 9.04 -5.62
CA LEU A 85 -24.17 8.70 -5.18
C LEU A 85 -25.14 9.84 -5.52
N SER A 86 -24.72 11.10 -5.43
CA SER A 86 -25.52 12.24 -5.91
C SER A 86 -25.66 12.27 -7.43
N LEU A 87 -24.63 11.91 -8.22
CA LEU A 87 -24.74 11.80 -9.68
C LEU A 87 -25.75 10.72 -10.11
N ILE A 88 -25.70 9.53 -9.51
CA ILE A 88 -26.63 8.42 -9.80
C ILE A 88 -28.06 8.75 -9.37
N LEU A 89 -28.23 9.55 -8.29
CA LEU A 89 -29.55 10.02 -7.86
C LEU A 89 -30.12 11.10 -8.79
N VAL A 90 -29.27 11.93 -9.42
CA VAL A 90 -29.71 12.96 -10.38
C VAL A 90 -30.16 12.34 -11.71
N GLU A 91 -29.45 11.33 -12.23
CA GLU A 91 -29.87 10.63 -13.46
C GLU A 91 -31.16 9.80 -13.26
N GLY A 92 -31.37 9.27 -12.05
CA GLY A 92 -32.60 8.54 -11.70
C GLY A 92 -33.85 9.42 -11.52
N LEU A 93 -33.70 10.74 -11.36
CA LEU A 93 -34.80 11.69 -11.19
C LEU A 93 -35.22 12.36 -12.51
N TYR A 94 -34.34 12.44 -13.52
CA TYR A 94 -34.64 13.11 -14.79
C TYR A 94 -35.52 12.32 -15.77
N THR A 95 -35.72 11.01 -15.57
CA THR A 95 -36.56 10.17 -16.45
C THR A 95 -38.05 10.22 -16.13
N LYS A 96 -38.49 11.05 -15.17
CA LYS A 96 -39.88 11.03 -14.69
C LYS A 96 -40.58 12.39 -14.74
N GLN A 97 -40.39 13.18 -15.79
CA GLN A 97 -41.18 14.42 -15.91
C GLN A 97 -41.42 14.94 -17.34
N THR A 98 -42.18 14.22 -18.16
CA THR A 98 -43.01 14.84 -19.22
C THR A 98 -44.23 13.96 -19.53
N ASN A 99 -45.37 14.26 -18.89
CA ASN A 99 -46.67 14.30 -19.57
C ASN A 99 -47.78 14.71 -18.60
N PHE A 100 -48.28 15.93 -18.78
CA PHE A 100 -49.42 16.49 -18.07
C PHE A 100 -50.68 16.26 -18.92
N LYS A 101 -51.63 15.44 -18.44
CA LYS A 101 -53.03 15.36 -18.92
C LYS A 101 -53.98 15.01 -17.77
N PRO A 102 -55.25 15.45 -17.84
CA PRO A 102 -55.97 16.04 -16.71
C PRO A 102 -56.71 15.03 -15.82
N CYS A 103 -57.08 15.54 -14.63
CA CYS A 103 -57.71 14.86 -13.51
C CYS A 103 -58.69 13.75 -13.87
N ARG A 104 -58.22 12.51 -13.74
CA ARG A 104 -59.05 11.34 -13.44
C ARG A 104 -58.70 10.95 -12.01
N LEU A 105 -59.69 10.82 -11.13
CA LEU A 105 -59.52 10.28 -9.77
C LEU A 105 -58.92 8.87 -9.89
N ARG A 106 -57.59 8.79 -9.91
CA ARG A 106 -56.85 7.55 -9.86
C ARG A 106 -56.78 7.23 -8.38
N HIS A 107 -57.55 6.24 -7.93
CA HIS A 107 -57.14 5.44 -6.78
C HIS A 107 -55.64 5.22 -6.96
N LYS A 108 -54.83 5.83 -6.10
CA LYS A 108 -53.39 5.66 -6.07
C LYS A 108 -53.21 4.19 -5.71
N MET A 109 -53.13 3.33 -6.73
CA MET A 109 -52.82 1.92 -6.52
C MET A 109 -51.58 1.93 -5.66
N GLU A 110 -51.68 1.39 -4.44
CA GLU A 110 -50.53 1.25 -3.56
C GLU A 110 -49.46 0.55 -4.39
N GLU A 111 -48.37 1.27 -4.65
CA GLU A 111 -47.22 0.69 -5.33
C GLU A 111 -46.81 -0.51 -4.48
N THR A 112 -46.91 -1.72 -5.04
CA THR A 112 -46.72 -2.95 -4.26
C THR A 112 -45.34 -2.91 -3.63
N LYS A 113 -45.30 -2.86 -2.29
CA LYS A 113 -44.05 -2.76 -1.53
C LYS A 113 -43.21 -4.00 -1.82
N LYS A 114 -42.04 -3.83 -2.44
CA LYS A 114 -41.11 -4.94 -2.72
C LYS A 114 -39.93 -4.89 -1.78
N TYR A 115 -39.53 -6.07 -1.31
CA TYR A 115 -38.35 -6.25 -0.48
C TYR A 115 -37.30 -7.09 -1.22
N TYR A 116 -36.04 -6.95 -0.82
CA TYR A 116 -35.01 -7.92 -1.09
C TYR A 116 -35.11 -9.05 -0.08
N SER A 117 -35.21 -10.30 -0.59
CA SER A 117 -35.30 -11.48 0.27
C SER A 117 -33.97 -11.77 0.98
N GLN A 118 -34.04 -12.52 2.09
CA GLN A 118 -32.87 -13.00 2.82
C GLN A 118 -31.84 -13.68 1.91
N ARG A 119 -32.30 -14.59 1.05
CA ARG A 119 -31.45 -15.33 0.09
C ARG A 119 -30.78 -14.38 -0.89
N THR A 120 -31.54 -13.41 -1.39
CA THR A 120 -31.07 -12.41 -2.36
C THR A 120 -29.99 -11.51 -1.74
N ILE A 121 -30.18 -11.07 -0.49
CA ILE A 121 -29.19 -10.29 0.25
C ILE A 121 -27.93 -11.10 0.49
N THR A 122 -28.07 -12.37 0.89
CA THR A 122 -26.95 -13.28 1.16
C THR A 122 -26.08 -13.50 -0.08
N ILE A 123 -26.70 -13.74 -1.24
CA ILE A 123 -25.98 -13.92 -2.52
C ILE A 123 -25.24 -12.63 -2.88
N ALA A 124 -25.90 -11.48 -2.82
CA ALA A 124 -25.25 -10.20 -3.13
C ALA A 124 -24.12 -9.87 -2.16
N THR A 125 -24.25 -10.28 -0.88
CA THR A 125 -23.22 -10.12 0.14
C THR A 125 -22.00 -10.96 -0.19
N TYR A 126 -22.17 -12.23 -0.54
CA TYR A 126 -21.05 -13.12 -0.85
C TYR A 126 -20.16 -12.60 -1.99
N PHE A 127 -20.74 -11.92 -2.98
CA PHE A 127 -20.00 -11.34 -4.10
C PHE A 127 -19.57 -9.89 -3.87
N GLY A 128 -20.44 -9.05 -3.30
CA GLY A 128 -20.21 -7.60 -3.17
C GLY A 128 -19.83 -7.13 -1.77
N GLY A 129 -19.61 -8.06 -0.84
CA GLY A 129 -19.23 -7.81 0.55
C GLY A 129 -20.32 -7.12 1.40
N PRO A 130 -19.95 -6.66 2.61
CA PRO A 130 -20.85 -5.96 3.52
C PRO A 130 -21.44 -4.66 2.96
N LEU A 131 -20.75 -4.01 2.01
CA LEU A 131 -21.26 -2.83 1.32
C LEU A 131 -22.55 -3.14 0.55
N ALA A 132 -22.57 -4.25 -0.22
CA ALA A 132 -23.76 -4.70 -0.93
C ALA A 132 -24.89 -5.04 0.05
N ALA A 133 -24.57 -5.73 1.14
CA ALA A 133 -25.54 -6.04 2.20
C ALA A 133 -26.16 -4.77 2.80
N GLY A 134 -25.33 -3.81 3.20
CA GLY A 134 -25.77 -2.56 3.82
C GLY A 134 -26.71 -1.75 2.91
N TYR A 135 -26.45 -1.75 1.60
CA TYR A 135 -27.33 -1.12 0.61
C TYR A 135 -28.68 -1.83 0.46
N LEU A 136 -28.68 -3.17 0.35
CA LEU A 136 -29.93 -3.92 0.18
C LEU A 136 -30.80 -3.89 1.45
N VAL A 137 -30.18 -3.98 2.62
CA VAL A 137 -30.85 -3.82 3.93
C VAL A 137 -31.40 -2.41 4.08
N LYS A 138 -30.66 -1.38 3.62
CA LYS A 138 -31.15 0.00 3.55
C LYS A 138 -32.43 0.09 2.73
N LYS A 139 -32.47 -0.52 1.54
CA LYS A 139 -33.65 -0.50 0.67
C LYS A 139 -34.86 -1.15 1.32
N ASN A 140 -34.66 -2.24 2.05
CA ASN A 140 -35.75 -2.85 2.84
C ASN A 140 -36.25 -1.90 3.94
N TYR A 141 -35.36 -1.21 4.67
CA TYR A 141 -35.78 -0.24 5.68
C TYR A 141 -36.50 0.97 5.10
N GLU A 142 -36.14 1.42 3.90
CA GLU A 142 -36.89 2.46 3.17
C GLU A 142 -38.32 1.99 2.87
N THR A 143 -38.50 0.75 2.41
CA THR A 143 -39.83 0.15 2.17
C THR A 143 -40.64 0.00 3.47
N LEU A 144 -39.97 -0.28 4.61
CA LEU A 144 -40.58 -0.33 5.95
C LEU A 144 -40.92 1.05 6.53
N GLY A 145 -40.58 2.16 5.85
CA GLY A 145 -40.79 3.52 6.38
C GLY A 145 -39.85 3.87 7.55
N GLN A 146 -38.68 3.24 7.63
CA GLN A 146 -37.69 3.43 8.69
C GLN A 146 -36.40 4.10 8.15
N PRO A 147 -36.44 5.37 7.71
CA PRO A 147 -35.31 6.02 7.03
C PRO A 147 -34.06 6.18 7.91
N HIS A 148 -34.22 6.27 9.24
CA HIS A 148 -33.10 6.33 10.18
C HIS A 148 -32.30 5.03 10.19
N ASN A 149 -32.99 3.89 10.27
CA ASN A 149 -32.36 2.57 10.22
C ASN A 149 -31.76 2.29 8.84
N ALA A 150 -32.39 2.80 7.79
CA ALA A 150 -31.87 2.72 6.42
C ALA A 150 -30.50 3.41 6.25
N ARG A 151 -30.32 4.61 6.81
CA ARG A 151 -29.02 5.30 6.79
C ARG A 151 -27.98 4.57 7.62
N LYS A 152 -28.37 4.10 8.81
CA LYS A 152 -27.49 3.32 9.69
C LYS A 152 -26.99 2.03 9.04
N SER A 153 -27.86 1.28 8.37
CA SER A 153 -27.45 0.01 7.74
C SER A 153 -26.43 0.21 6.62
N LEU A 154 -26.58 1.26 5.81
CA LEU A 154 -25.59 1.61 4.78
C LEU A 154 -24.26 2.03 5.41
N LEU A 155 -24.30 2.89 6.44
CA LEU A 155 -23.09 3.31 7.16
C LEU A 155 -22.35 2.12 7.77
N ILE A 156 -23.07 1.20 8.42
CA ILE A 156 -22.49 -0.03 8.97
C ILE A 156 -21.86 -0.88 7.86
N GLY A 157 -22.52 -1.02 6.70
CA GLY A 157 -21.96 -1.74 5.55
C GLY A 157 -20.65 -1.13 5.03
N ILE A 158 -20.57 0.20 4.95
CA ILE A 158 -19.35 0.92 4.55
C ILE A 158 -18.24 0.71 5.59
N VAL A 159 -18.53 0.97 6.87
CA VAL A 159 -17.55 0.86 7.96
C VAL A 159 -17.04 -0.57 8.10
N SER A 160 -17.92 -1.57 8.02
CA SER A 160 -17.52 -2.99 8.08
C SER A 160 -16.65 -3.40 6.89
N THR A 161 -16.95 -2.92 5.68
CA THR A 161 -16.10 -3.15 4.51
C THR A 161 -14.69 -2.59 4.74
N ILE A 162 -14.61 -1.34 5.20
CA ILE A 162 -13.35 -0.65 5.51
C ILE A 162 -12.55 -1.42 6.58
N LEU A 163 -13.22 -1.89 7.65
CA LEU A 163 -12.59 -2.66 8.73
C LEU A 163 -12.06 -4.02 8.26
N ILE A 164 -12.82 -4.73 7.41
CA ILE A 164 -12.38 -6.02 6.85
C ILE A 164 -11.12 -5.82 6.01
N PHE A 165 -11.11 -4.83 5.09
CA PHE A 165 -9.93 -4.56 4.27
C PHE A 165 -8.74 -4.10 5.11
N ALA A 166 -8.95 -3.25 6.13
CA ALA A 166 -7.89 -2.85 7.05
C ALA A 166 -7.30 -4.05 7.79
N GLY A 167 -8.16 -4.98 8.23
CA GLY A 167 -7.75 -6.23 8.84
C GLY A 167 -6.88 -7.06 7.89
N ILE A 168 -7.35 -7.26 6.65
CA ILE A 168 -6.62 -8.01 5.61
C ILE A 168 -5.25 -7.38 5.33
N PHE A 169 -5.18 -6.07 5.11
CA PHE A 169 -3.93 -5.36 4.84
C PHE A 169 -2.97 -5.30 6.04
N SER A 170 -3.45 -5.61 7.25
CA SER A 170 -2.60 -5.69 8.44
C SER A 170 -1.94 -7.06 8.62
N ILE A 171 -2.34 -8.06 7.84
CA ILE A 171 -1.80 -9.42 7.92
C ILE A 171 -0.58 -9.53 6.98
N PRO A 172 0.57 -10.05 7.45
CA PRO A 172 1.73 -10.35 6.60
C PRO A 172 1.39 -11.32 5.45
N GLU A 173 1.98 -11.09 4.27
CA GLU A 173 1.72 -11.86 3.04
C GLU A 173 1.90 -13.39 3.24
N GLU A 174 2.92 -13.80 3.99
CA GLU A 174 3.21 -15.20 4.33
C GLU A 174 2.06 -15.96 5.01
N ILE A 175 1.18 -15.22 5.69
CA ILE A 175 0.01 -15.77 6.39
C ILE A 175 -1.21 -15.73 5.46
N VAL A 176 -1.35 -14.66 4.66
CA VAL A 176 -2.49 -14.49 3.74
C VAL A 176 -2.55 -15.61 2.71
N ASP A 177 -1.41 -16.03 2.16
CA ASP A 177 -1.33 -17.08 1.13
C ASP A 177 -1.84 -18.44 1.60
N LYS A 178 -1.94 -18.67 2.91
CA LYS A 178 -2.44 -19.91 3.51
C LYS A 178 -3.95 -19.88 3.75
N ILE A 179 -4.60 -18.73 3.61
CA ILE A 179 -6.03 -18.56 3.90
C ILE A 179 -6.83 -18.90 2.63
N PRO A 180 -7.78 -19.84 2.68
CA PRO A 180 -8.63 -20.14 1.52
C PRO A 180 -9.45 -18.91 1.09
N ASN A 181 -9.45 -18.58 -0.21
CA ASN A 181 -10.11 -17.39 -0.76
C ASN A 181 -11.61 -17.27 -0.43
N ALA A 182 -12.30 -18.40 -0.23
CA ALA A 182 -13.72 -18.42 0.13
C ALA A 182 -13.97 -18.21 1.63
N LEU A 183 -12.97 -18.37 2.50
CA LEU A 183 -13.16 -18.40 3.95
C LEU A 183 -13.67 -17.05 4.47
N ILE A 184 -13.01 -15.95 4.09
CA ILE A 184 -13.41 -14.60 4.50
C ILE A 184 -14.83 -14.28 4.00
N PRO A 185 -15.16 -14.48 2.71
CA PRO A 185 -16.53 -14.38 2.19
C PRO A 185 -17.58 -15.18 2.92
N LEU A 186 -17.29 -16.43 3.27
CA LEU A 186 -18.23 -17.28 4.00
C LEU A 186 -18.49 -16.74 5.42
N ILE A 187 -17.45 -16.31 6.12
CA ILE A 187 -17.56 -15.78 7.49
C ILE A 187 -18.43 -14.53 7.51
N TYR A 188 -18.11 -13.50 6.71
CA TYR A 188 -18.88 -12.26 6.75
C TYR A 188 -20.31 -12.45 6.23
N THR A 189 -20.50 -13.34 5.24
CA THR A 189 -21.84 -13.66 4.72
C THR A 189 -22.69 -14.36 5.77
N GLY A 190 -22.12 -15.29 6.53
CA GLY A 190 -22.80 -15.95 7.64
C GLY A 190 -23.22 -14.97 8.74
N ILE A 191 -22.32 -14.06 9.13
CA ILE A 191 -22.61 -13.00 10.11
C ILE A 191 -23.75 -12.12 9.61
N ILE A 192 -23.70 -11.67 8.36
CA ILE A 192 -24.72 -10.81 7.76
C ILE A 192 -26.06 -11.53 7.67
N TYR A 193 -26.09 -12.82 7.30
CA TYR A 193 -27.30 -13.62 7.32
C TYR A 193 -27.96 -13.60 8.69
N LEU A 194 -27.20 -13.85 9.77
CA LEU A 194 -27.72 -13.81 11.14
C LEU A 194 -28.23 -12.43 11.53
N ILE A 195 -27.52 -11.37 11.14
CA ILE A 195 -27.95 -9.98 11.39
C ILE A 195 -29.29 -9.73 10.70
N VAL A 196 -29.39 -9.97 9.39
CA VAL A 196 -30.62 -9.68 8.61
C VAL A 196 -31.81 -10.49 9.11
N GLU A 197 -31.59 -11.76 9.45
CA GLU A 197 -32.63 -12.60 10.06
C GLU A 197 -33.14 -11.97 11.36
N ARG A 198 -32.22 -11.47 12.19
CA ARG A 198 -32.56 -10.83 13.47
C ARG A 198 -33.30 -9.50 13.31
N ILE A 199 -32.95 -8.68 12.30
CA ILE A 199 -33.49 -7.31 12.16
C ILE A 199 -34.67 -7.18 11.21
N GLN A 200 -34.77 -8.04 10.19
CA GLN A 200 -35.76 -7.96 9.12
C GLN A 200 -36.50 -9.27 8.88
N GLY A 201 -36.09 -10.38 9.52
CA GLY A 201 -36.66 -11.72 9.28
C GLY A 201 -38.18 -11.78 9.47
N GLU A 202 -38.71 -11.21 10.55
CA GLU A 202 -40.17 -11.17 10.81
C GLU A 202 -40.93 -10.39 9.73
N SER A 203 -40.45 -9.21 9.36
CA SER A 203 -41.08 -8.40 8.31
C SER A 203 -41.04 -9.08 6.94
N LEU A 204 -39.93 -9.74 6.60
CA LEU A 204 -39.79 -10.49 5.34
C LEU A 204 -40.69 -11.73 5.33
N LYS A 205 -40.85 -12.41 6.48
CA LYS A 205 -41.74 -13.56 6.62
C LYS A 205 -43.20 -13.16 6.47
N ASN A 206 -43.65 -12.12 7.19
CA ASN A 206 -45.01 -11.62 7.10
C ASN A 206 -45.35 -11.16 5.67
N HIS A 207 -44.41 -10.48 4.99
CA HIS A 207 -44.58 -10.08 3.59
C HIS A 207 -44.71 -11.27 2.64
N LYS A 208 -43.95 -12.35 2.88
CA LYS A 208 -44.05 -13.57 2.08
C LYS A 208 -45.39 -14.29 2.31
N GLU A 209 -45.82 -14.37 3.57
CA GLU A 209 -47.09 -15.00 3.96
C GLU A 209 -48.31 -14.23 3.44
N SER A 210 -48.22 -12.90 3.33
CA SER A 210 -49.24 -12.06 2.71
C SER A 210 -49.23 -12.08 1.18
N GLY A 211 -48.47 -12.99 0.54
CA GLY A 211 -48.37 -13.09 -0.92
C GLY A 211 -47.60 -11.94 -1.58
N GLY A 212 -46.78 -11.22 -0.81
CA GLY A 212 -46.03 -10.06 -1.28
C GLY A 212 -44.88 -10.42 -2.23
N GLU A 213 -44.63 -9.55 -3.21
CA GLU A 213 -43.57 -9.76 -4.21
C GLU A 213 -42.19 -9.34 -3.68
N PHE A 214 -41.15 -10.06 -4.11
CA PHE A 214 -39.74 -9.73 -3.83
C PHE A 214 -39.03 -9.26 -5.10
N TYR A 215 -37.95 -8.48 -4.93
CA TYR A 215 -37.04 -8.20 -6.04
C TYR A 215 -36.35 -9.48 -6.52
N SER A 216 -36.13 -9.56 -7.83
CA SER A 216 -35.43 -10.69 -8.46
C SER A 216 -33.98 -10.79 -7.99
N GLY A 217 -33.45 -12.01 -7.97
CA GLY A 217 -32.04 -12.27 -7.66
C GLY A 217 -31.07 -11.50 -8.55
N TRP A 218 -31.40 -11.34 -9.84
CA TRP A 218 -30.60 -10.58 -10.80
C TRP A 218 -30.41 -9.11 -10.42
N LYS A 219 -31.43 -8.45 -9.86
CA LYS A 219 -31.28 -7.07 -9.40
C LYS A 219 -30.27 -6.95 -8.26
N ALA A 220 -30.25 -7.91 -7.34
CA ALA A 220 -29.30 -7.90 -6.24
C ALA A 220 -27.91 -8.37 -6.64
N ALA A 221 -27.81 -9.33 -7.58
CA ALA A 221 -26.54 -9.68 -8.19
C ALA A 221 -25.90 -8.45 -8.88
N GLY A 222 -26.70 -7.64 -9.58
CA GLY A 222 -26.25 -6.36 -10.15
C GLY A 222 -25.74 -5.38 -9.07
N VAL A 223 -26.44 -5.26 -7.94
CA VAL A 223 -25.96 -4.45 -6.80
C VAL A 223 -24.63 -4.98 -6.24
N GLY A 224 -24.51 -6.30 -6.10
CA GLY A 224 -23.26 -6.95 -5.67
C GLY A 224 -22.11 -6.68 -6.64
N ALA A 225 -22.36 -6.76 -7.94
CA ALA A 225 -21.37 -6.45 -8.97
C ALA A 225 -20.93 -4.98 -8.94
N ILE A 226 -21.87 -4.04 -8.76
CA ILE A 226 -21.53 -2.62 -8.61
C ILE A 226 -20.68 -2.38 -7.34
N ALA A 227 -21.04 -3.00 -6.22
CA ALA A 227 -20.26 -2.90 -4.99
C ALA A 227 -18.84 -3.46 -5.18
N LEU A 228 -18.71 -4.61 -5.85
CA LEU A 228 -17.42 -5.19 -6.20
C LEU A 228 -16.60 -4.25 -7.11
N LEU A 229 -17.22 -3.63 -8.11
CA LEU A 229 -16.55 -2.66 -8.98
C LEU A 229 -16.04 -1.44 -8.20
N ILE A 230 -16.83 -0.91 -7.26
CA ILE A 230 -16.40 0.20 -6.40
C ILE A 230 -15.18 -0.22 -5.55
N ILE A 231 -15.21 -1.41 -4.96
CA ILE A 231 -14.10 -1.97 -4.18
C ILE A 231 -12.87 -2.17 -5.06
N ALA A 232 -13.02 -2.71 -6.27
CA ALA A 232 -11.91 -2.95 -7.19
C ALA A 232 -11.26 -1.64 -7.67
N LEU A 233 -12.05 -0.65 -8.07
CA LEU A 233 -11.56 0.66 -8.51
C LEU A 233 -10.79 1.37 -7.39
N THR A 234 -11.26 1.24 -6.16
CA THR A 234 -10.64 1.93 -5.04
C THR A 234 -9.39 1.22 -4.54
N ALA A 235 -9.35 -0.11 -4.58
CA ALA A 235 -8.12 -0.87 -4.39
C ALA A 235 -7.08 -0.52 -5.47
N PHE A 236 -7.51 -0.39 -6.73
CA PHE A 236 -6.64 0.02 -7.84
C PHE A 236 -6.04 1.42 -7.63
N ILE A 237 -6.88 2.41 -7.28
CA ILE A 237 -6.42 3.78 -6.98
C ILE A 237 -5.50 3.81 -5.77
N ALA A 238 -5.82 3.07 -4.71
CA ALA A 238 -4.97 2.97 -3.52
C ALA A 238 -3.60 2.34 -3.84
N GLY A 239 -3.59 1.30 -4.68
CA GLY A 239 -2.38 0.65 -5.17
C GLY A 239 -1.52 1.60 -5.99
N ASP A 240 -2.10 2.31 -6.94
CA ASP A 240 -1.41 3.29 -7.79
C ASP A 240 -0.81 4.45 -6.96
N LEU A 241 -1.57 4.99 -6.00
CA LEU A 241 -1.08 6.00 -5.07
C LEU A 241 0.05 5.48 -4.17
N SER A 242 0.02 4.21 -3.77
CA SER A 242 1.07 3.57 -2.98
C SER A 242 2.33 3.25 -3.78
N ASN A 243 2.21 3.13 -5.11
CA ASN A 243 3.31 2.89 -6.05
C ASN A 243 4.04 4.18 -6.47
N THR A 244 3.97 5.23 -5.65
CA THR A 244 4.91 6.35 -5.73
C THR A 244 6.25 5.96 -5.11
N GLN A 245 6.91 4.91 -5.62
CA GLN A 245 8.37 4.95 -5.62
C GLN A 245 8.73 6.16 -6.51
N PRO A 246 9.47 7.15 -6.00
CA PRO A 246 9.94 8.21 -6.87
C PRO A 246 10.75 7.55 -7.98
N ASN A 247 10.37 7.81 -9.24
CA ASN A 247 10.99 7.20 -10.40
C ASN A 247 12.49 7.54 -10.37
N PHE A 248 13.33 6.59 -9.96
CA PHE A 248 14.77 6.74 -10.02
C PHE A 248 15.21 6.56 -11.49
N ASP A 249 16.37 7.09 -11.84
CA ASP A 249 16.88 7.00 -13.21
C ASP A 249 17.34 5.55 -13.53
N ALA A 250 16.37 4.70 -13.85
CA ALA A 250 16.59 3.29 -14.16
C ALA A 250 17.44 3.12 -15.43
N ILE A 251 17.33 4.04 -16.39
CA ILE A 251 18.13 4.00 -17.63
C ILE A 251 19.60 4.24 -17.32
N ALA A 252 19.91 5.24 -16.48
CA ALA A 252 21.28 5.47 -16.03
C ALA A 252 21.80 4.30 -15.19
N TYR A 253 20.96 3.73 -14.31
CA TYR A 253 21.32 2.56 -13.52
C TYR A 253 21.70 1.35 -14.40
N ASP A 254 20.83 0.98 -15.34
CA ASP A 254 21.03 -0.17 -16.23
C ASP A 254 22.28 -0.01 -17.11
N LYS A 255 22.54 1.20 -17.58
CA LYS A 255 23.74 1.51 -18.37
C LYS A 255 25.03 1.25 -17.59
N GLU A 256 25.09 1.68 -16.35
CA GLU A 256 26.27 1.48 -15.51
C GLU A 256 26.42 0.02 -15.05
N VAL A 257 25.31 -0.68 -14.78
CA VAL A 257 25.31 -2.13 -14.53
C VAL A 257 25.81 -2.92 -15.75
N ALA A 258 25.45 -2.52 -16.97
CA ALA A 258 25.95 -3.18 -18.18
C ALA A 258 27.49 -3.10 -18.30
N LYS A 259 28.08 -1.94 -17.95
CA LYS A 259 29.54 -1.79 -17.88
C LYS A 259 30.15 -2.67 -16.79
N PHE A 260 29.49 -2.74 -15.62
CA PHE A 260 29.93 -3.61 -14.54
C PHE A 260 30.04 -5.06 -15.00
N VAL A 261 29.01 -5.56 -15.69
CA VAL A 261 28.94 -6.95 -16.19
C VAL A 261 30.00 -7.20 -17.27
N ASP A 262 30.22 -6.26 -18.18
CA ASP A 262 31.28 -6.37 -19.20
C ASP A 262 32.68 -6.47 -18.57
N ASN A 263 32.98 -5.63 -17.59
CA ASN A 263 34.22 -5.68 -16.82
C ASN A 263 34.37 -6.99 -16.03
N GLU A 264 33.30 -7.47 -15.42
CA GLU A 264 33.28 -8.76 -14.73
C GLU A 264 33.62 -9.90 -15.70
N ASN A 265 32.90 -10.00 -16.82
CA ASN A 265 33.12 -11.05 -17.82
C ASN A 265 34.56 -11.07 -18.34
N LYS A 266 35.14 -9.89 -18.61
CA LYS A 266 36.54 -9.76 -19.05
C LYS A 266 37.53 -10.16 -17.96
N SER A 267 37.29 -9.73 -16.72
CA SER A 267 38.22 -9.95 -15.60
C SER A 267 38.23 -11.40 -15.08
N VAL A 268 37.14 -12.16 -15.25
CA VAL A 268 37.08 -13.57 -14.86
C VAL A 268 37.51 -14.53 -15.98
N ALA A 269 37.62 -14.07 -17.22
CA ALA A 269 37.97 -14.91 -18.36
C ALA A 269 39.33 -15.63 -18.21
N VAL A 270 40.26 -15.03 -17.46
CA VAL A 270 41.59 -15.61 -17.17
C VAL A 270 41.52 -16.98 -16.48
N PHE A 271 40.47 -17.23 -15.67
CA PHE A 271 40.32 -18.51 -14.98
C PHE A 271 40.07 -19.69 -15.94
N ASN A 272 39.58 -19.44 -17.16
CA ASN A 272 39.34 -20.48 -18.15
C ASN A 272 40.63 -21.00 -18.82
N VAL A 273 41.74 -20.29 -18.65
CA VAL A 273 43.01 -20.59 -19.34
C VAL A 273 44.17 -20.76 -18.36
N ILE A 274 43.90 -20.76 -17.05
CA ILE A 274 44.91 -20.71 -15.99
C ILE A 274 45.89 -21.89 -16.03
N ASP A 275 45.43 -23.08 -16.44
CA ASP A 275 46.26 -24.29 -16.52
C ASP A 275 47.09 -24.39 -17.80
N THR A 276 46.85 -23.51 -18.78
CA THR A 276 47.42 -23.62 -20.14
C THR A 276 48.34 -22.48 -20.55
N GLN A 277 48.29 -21.36 -19.84
CA GLN A 277 49.01 -20.13 -20.20
C GLN A 277 50.27 -19.94 -19.38
N THR A 278 51.15 -19.05 -19.86
CA THR A 278 52.41 -18.76 -19.17
C THR A 278 52.20 -17.87 -17.93
N PRO A 279 53.08 -17.95 -16.92
CA PRO A 279 53.04 -17.06 -15.76
C PRO A 279 52.98 -15.57 -16.12
N ASP A 280 53.76 -15.12 -17.10
CA ASP A 280 53.77 -13.73 -17.57
C ASP A 280 52.41 -13.29 -18.13
N TYR A 281 51.75 -14.16 -18.89
CA TYR A 281 50.41 -13.91 -19.40
C TYR A 281 49.41 -13.79 -18.24
N LEU A 282 49.46 -14.73 -17.29
CA LEU A 282 48.58 -14.73 -16.13
C LEU A 282 48.78 -13.48 -15.27
N ILE A 283 50.03 -13.09 -15.00
CA ILE A 283 50.35 -11.86 -14.26
C ILE A 283 49.71 -10.64 -14.95
N LYS A 284 49.84 -10.55 -16.27
CA LYS A 284 49.26 -9.46 -17.06
C LYS A 284 47.73 -9.44 -16.98
N GLU A 285 47.07 -10.59 -17.17
CA GLU A 285 45.61 -10.65 -17.18
C GLU A 285 45.00 -10.46 -15.78
N PHE A 286 45.59 -11.03 -14.72
CA PHE A 286 45.15 -10.77 -13.34
C PHE A 286 45.34 -9.30 -12.95
N SER A 287 46.44 -8.67 -13.37
CA SER A 287 46.68 -7.23 -13.15
C SER A 287 45.61 -6.36 -13.83
N LYS A 288 45.27 -6.67 -15.09
CA LYS A 288 44.15 -6.00 -15.79
C LYS A 288 42.81 -6.24 -15.06
N GLY A 289 42.57 -7.47 -14.60
CA GLY A 289 41.38 -7.82 -13.84
C GLY A 289 41.23 -6.96 -12.58
N ILE A 290 42.32 -6.73 -11.82
CA ILE A 290 42.29 -5.83 -10.64
C ILE A 290 41.86 -4.41 -11.02
N VAL A 291 42.35 -3.87 -12.13
CA VAL A 291 41.95 -2.54 -12.62
C VAL A 291 40.45 -2.52 -12.94
N MET A 292 39.93 -3.55 -13.61
CA MET A 292 38.50 -3.69 -13.92
C MET A 292 37.64 -3.81 -12.66
N TRP A 293 38.08 -4.57 -11.64
CA TRP A 293 37.34 -4.68 -10.38
C TRP A 293 37.34 -3.37 -9.58
N LYS A 294 38.43 -2.60 -9.62
CA LYS A 294 38.48 -1.25 -9.02
C LYS A 294 37.56 -0.27 -9.75
N GLU A 295 37.42 -0.40 -11.06
CA GLU A 295 36.42 0.36 -11.84
C GLU A 295 35.00 -0.05 -11.42
N ASN A 296 34.70 -1.34 -11.35
CA ASN A 296 33.40 -1.86 -10.93
C ASN A 296 33.00 -1.39 -9.53
N LYS A 297 33.96 -1.33 -8.60
CA LYS A 297 33.73 -0.75 -7.27
C LYS A 297 33.28 0.71 -7.37
N ARG A 298 33.97 1.53 -8.17
CA ARG A 298 33.62 2.94 -8.41
C ARG A 298 32.25 3.09 -9.10
N ILE A 299 31.92 2.20 -10.03
CA ILE A 299 30.60 2.15 -10.66
C ILE A 299 29.51 1.97 -9.59
N VAL A 300 29.65 0.99 -8.69
CA VAL A 300 28.64 0.71 -7.65
C VAL A 300 28.54 1.85 -6.63
N GLU A 301 29.65 2.50 -6.29
CA GLU A 301 29.64 3.73 -5.47
C GLU A 301 28.87 4.86 -6.16
N GLY A 302 29.04 5.02 -7.48
CA GLY A 302 28.25 5.94 -8.30
C GLY A 302 26.77 5.60 -8.34
N LEU A 303 26.41 4.32 -8.51
CA LEU A 303 25.03 3.85 -8.50
C LEU A 303 24.31 4.22 -7.20
N ASN A 304 24.99 4.08 -6.04
CA ASN A 304 24.43 4.44 -4.74
C ASN A 304 24.12 5.93 -4.57
N SER A 305 24.68 6.78 -5.43
CA SER A 305 24.46 8.23 -5.44
C SER A 305 23.24 8.64 -6.29
N ILE A 306 22.60 7.70 -6.99
CA ILE A 306 21.38 7.97 -7.78
C ILE A 306 20.24 8.37 -6.83
N GLU A 307 19.60 9.50 -7.15
CA GLU A 307 18.48 10.01 -6.38
C GLU A 307 17.32 9.02 -6.38
N ASN A 308 16.68 8.86 -5.22
CA ASN A 308 15.53 7.97 -5.04
C ASN A 308 15.79 6.48 -5.33
N LEU A 309 17.07 6.05 -5.35
CA LEU A 309 17.40 4.64 -5.56
C LEU A 309 16.70 3.75 -4.50
N PRO A 310 15.90 2.74 -4.93
CA PRO A 310 15.20 1.83 -4.05
C PRO A 310 16.12 1.16 -3.02
N LYS A 311 15.62 0.98 -1.79
CA LYS A 311 16.37 0.32 -0.71
C LYS A 311 16.88 -1.06 -1.10
N ILE A 312 16.07 -1.84 -1.83
CA ILE A 312 16.46 -3.16 -2.32
C ILE A 312 17.73 -3.12 -3.19
N LEU A 313 17.85 -2.11 -4.07
CA LEU A 313 19.03 -1.92 -4.92
C LEU A 313 20.23 -1.42 -4.11
N LYS A 314 20.02 -0.58 -3.09
CA LYS A 314 21.10 -0.18 -2.15
C LYS A 314 21.65 -1.37 -1.36
N ASP A 315 20.78 -2.26 -0.91
CA ASP A 315 21.16 -3.47 -0.18
C ASP A 315 21.94 -4.42 -1.11
N GLN A 316 21.50 -4.60 -2.37
CA GLN A 316 22.24 -5.34 -3.39
C GLN A 316 23.61 -4.72 -3.72
N ASN A 317 23.67 -3.40 -3.90
CA ASN A 317 24.92 -2.68 -4.16
C ASN A 317 25.94 -2.86 -3.02
N THR A 318 25.46 -2.96 -1.78
CA THR A 318 26.34 -3.27 -0.63
C THR A 318 26.99 -4.65 -0.74
N LEU A 319 26.28 -5.65 -1.28
CA LEU A 319 26.85 -6.96 -1.57
C LEU A 319 27.81 -6.91 -2.76
N LEU A 320 27.49 -6.15 -3.81
CA LEU A 320 28.36 -5.96 -4.98
C LEU A 320 29.69 -5.29 -4.61
N LEU A 321 29.69 -4.32 -3.69
CA LEU A 321 30.93 -3.71 -3.19
C LEU A 321 31.81 -4.74 -2.48
N LYS A 322 31.23 -5.58 -1.62
CA LYS A 322 31.96 -6.67 -0.95
C LYS A 322 32.49 -7.69 -1.94
N TYR A 323 31.71 -8.01 -2.97
CA TYR A 323 32.13 -8.90 -4.06
C TYR A 323 33.35 -8.35 -4.80
N CYS A 324 33.33 -7.06 -5.17
CA CYS A 324 34.48 -6.39 -5.80
C CYS A 324 35.72 -6.42 -4.90
N ASP A 325 35.58 -6.12 -3.61
CA ASP A 325 36.70 -6.14 -2.66
C ASP A 325 37.32 -7.53 -2.52
N LEU A 326 36.51 -8.59 -2.47
CA LEU A 326 37.02 -9.96 -2.45
C LEU A 326 37.69 -10.34 -3.76
N ARG A 327 37.15 -9.94 -4.92
CA ARG A 327 37.76 -10.20 -6.24
C ARG A 327 39.11 -9.51 -6.41
N ILE A 328 39.23 -8.27 -5.91
CA ILE A 328 40.51 -7.55 -5.88
C ILE A 328 41.52 -8.32 -5.03
N GLN A 329 41.15 -8.67 -3.78
CA GLN A 329 42.03 -9.42 -2.87
C GLN A 329 42.43 -10.78 -3.44
N HIS A 330 41.49 -11.49 -4.06
CA HIS A 330 41.72 -12.79 -4.68
C HIS A 330 42.78 -12.69 -5.78
N ASN A 331 42.61 -11.73 -6.70
CA ASN A 331 43.56 -11.52 -7.80
C ASN A 331 44.93 -11.05 -7.28
N GLU A 332 44.98 -10.19 -6.26
CA GLU A 332 46.24 -9.73 -5.66
C GLU A 332 47.05 -10.88 -5.03
N ILE A 333 46.38 -11.84 -4.41
CA ILE A 333 47.03 -13.00 -3.78
C ILE A 333 47.47 -14.02 -4.84
N ILE A 334 46.66 -14.24 -5.87
CA ILE A 334 47.07 -15.07 -7.02
C ILE A 334 48.31 -14.48 -7.69
N LEU A 335 48.35 -13.16 -7.90
CA LEU A 335 49.53 -12.49 -8.46
C LEU A 335 50.78 -12.72 -7.61
N LYS A 336 50.67 -12.63 -6.28
CA LYS A 336 51.79 -12.93 -5.37
C LYS A 336 52.23 -14.38 -5.49
N ALA A 337 51.30 -15.33 -5.50
CA ALA A 337 51.60 -16.76 -5.64
C ALA A 337 52.36 -17.06 -6.94
N ILE A 338 51.91 -16.49 -8.06
CA ILE A 338 52.59 -16.66 -9.37
C ILE A 338 53.95 -15.97 -9.38
N SER A 339 54.06 -14.76 -8.82
CA SER A 339 55.32 -14.00 -8.81
C SER A 339 56.39 -14.59 -7.90
N GLU A 340 55.98 -15.20 -6.79
CA GLU A 340 56.86 -15.85 -5.80
C GLU A 340 57.09 -17.34 -6.12
N ASP A 341 56.42 -17.88 -7.14
CA ASP A 341 56.43 -19.31 -7.51
C ASP A 341 56.24 -20.23 -6.29
N THR A 342 55.13 -20.01 -5.56
CA THR A 342 54.87 -20.69 -4.28
C THR A 342 53.40 -21.10 -4.11
N ASP A 343 53.19 -22.24 -3.46
CA ASP A 343 51.89 -22.78 -3.06
C ASP A 343 51.40 -22.29 -1.69
N LYS A 344 52.22 -21.52 -0.96
CA LYS A 344 51.93 -21.04 0.40
C LYS A 344 50.58 -20.31 0.53
N TYR A 345 50.10 -19.69 -0.55
CA TYR A 345 48.86 -18.91 -0.56
C TYR A 345 47.61 -19.70 -0.96
N VAL A 346 47.72 -20.98 -1.33
CA VAL A 346 46.60 -21.80 -1.84
C VAL A 346 45.41 -21.79 -0.87
N SER A 347 45.63 -22.06 0.42
CA SER A 347 44.54 -22.06 1.41
C SER A 347 43.86 -20.70 1.56
N GLU A 348 44.60 -19.60 1.35
CA GLU A 348 44.03 -18.27 1.41
C GLU A 348 43.21 -17.94 0.16
N ILE A 349 43.69 -18.33 -1.03
CA ILE A 349 42.99 -18.22 -2.30
C ILE A 349 41.64 -18.96 -2.22
N GLU A 350 41.65 -20.22 -1.78
CA GLU A 350 40.44 -21.03 -1.61
C GLU A 350 39.47 -20.37 -0.64
N ARG A 351 39.95 -19.92 0.53
CA ARG A 351 39.12 -19.24 1.54
C ARG A 351 38.44 -18.00 0.98
N ILE A 352 39.11 -17.21 0.15
CA ILE A 352 38.51 -16.05 -0.51
C ILE A 352 37.50 -16.49 -1.56
N GLY A 353 37.82 -17.53 -2.35
CA GLY A 353 36.89 -18.16 -3.30
C GLY A 353 35.57 -18.61 -2.66
N PHE A 354 35.63 -19.25 -1.48
CA PHE A 354 34.43 -19.62 -0.73
C PHE A 354 33.60 -18.41 -0.29
N LYS A 355 34.26 -17.33 0.17
CA LYS A 355 33.55 -16.08 0.52
C LYS A 355 32.89 -15.45 -0.69
N ILE A 356 33.54 -15.48 -1.86
CA ILE A 356 32.99 -15.01 -3.12
C ILE A 356 31.72 -15.80 -3.47
N ASN A 357 31.78 -17.13 -3.43
CA ASN A 357 30.64 -17.99 -3.74
C ASN A 357 29.45 -17.71 -2.82
N LYS A 358 29.70 -17.51 -1.52
CA LYS A 358 28.66 -17.13 -0.57
C LYS A 358 27.97 -15.81 -0.95
N ILE A 359 28.73 -14.78 -1.33
CA ILE A 359 28.13 -13.52 -1.78
C ILE A 359 27.30 -13.71 -3.05
N LEU A 360 27.75 -14.54 -3.99
CA LEU A 360 26.99 -14.84 -5.21
C LEU A 360 25.67 -15.57 -4.91
N GLU A 361 25.65 -16.44 -3.90
CA GLU A 361 24.41 -17.06 -3.40
C GLU A 361 23.48 -16.01 -2.77
N ASP A 362 24.00 -15.15 -1.91
CA ASP A 362 23.23 -14.06 -1.28
C ASP A 362 22.63 -13.11 -2.34
N LEU A 363 23.38 -12.82 -3.41
CA LEU A 363 22.92 -12.00 -4.54
C LEU A 363 21.81 -12.67 -5.35
N LYS A 364 21.85 -14.00 -5.53
CA LYS A 364 20.78 -14.77 -6.20
C LYS A 364 19.48 -14.76 -5.40
N ILE A 365 19.57 -14.94 -4.08
CA ILE A 365 18.40 -14.91 -3.17
C ILE A 365 17.78 -13.51 -3.10
N SER A 366 18.60 -12.47 -3.29
CA SER A 366 18.15 -11.07 -3.26
C SER A 366 17.46 -10.60 -4.55
N GLN A 367 17.34 -11.44 -5.58
CA GLN A 367 16.53 -11.12 -6.76
C GLN A 367 15.07 -11.51 -6.50
N PRO A 368 14.08 -10.64 -6.80
CA PRO A 368 12.69 -11.04 -6.72
C PRO A 368 12.45 -12.20 -7.69
N ASN A 369 11.88 -13.30 -7.19
CA ASN A 369 11.41 -14.40 -8.03
C ASN A 369 10.49 -13.81 -9.11
N LYS A 370 10.88 -14.00 -10.38
CA LYS A 370 10.07 -13.60 -11.53
C LYS A 370 8.72 -14.30 -11.56
#